data_AF-N1RE89-F1
#
_entry.id   AF-N1RE89-F1
#
_cell.length_a   1.000
_cell.length_b   1.000
_cell.length_c   1.000
_cell.angle_alpha   90.00
_cell.angle_beta   90.00
_cell.angle_gamma   90.00
#
_symmetry.space_group_name_H-M   'P 1'
#
loop_
_entity.id
_entity.type
_entity.pdbx_description
1 polymer ?
#
loop_
_entity_poly.entity_id
_entity_poly.type
_entity_poly.pdbx_seq_one_letter_code
_entity_poly.pdbx_strand_id
1 'polypeptide(L)'
;MGHEDAVYLAKLAEQAERYEEMVENMKIVAGEDRDLTVEERNLLSVAYKNVIGARRASWRIVTSIEQKEESKGNSSQVTLIKEYRQKIEAELAKICDDILEVLDQHLIPSAKSGESKVFYHKMKGDYHRYLAEFAIGDRRKDSADKSLEAYKAATEVAQTELPPTHPIRLGLALNFSVFYYEILNAPDQACHLAKQAFDDAIAVTSIEQKEESKGNSSQVTLIKEYRQKIEAELAKICDDILEVLDQHLIPSAKSGESKVFYHKMKGDYHRYLAEFAIGDRRKDSADKSLEAYKAATEVAQTELPPTHPIRLGLALNFSVFYYEILNAPDQACHLAKQAFDDAIAELDTLSEESYKDSTLIMQLLRDNLTLWTSSEAETSTAGQAEAPKEDAPAAATEEPAAPAEEPKAE
;
A
#
# COMPACT_ATOMS: atom_id res chain seq x y z
N MET A 1 25.54 32.96 -13.37
CA MET A 1 24.08 32.97 -13.16
C MET A 1 23.86 32.93 -11.66
N GLY A 2 23.05 33.82 -11.10
CA GLY A 2 22.80 33.84 -9.65
C GLY A 2 21.87 32.70 -9.21
N HIS A 3 21.86 32.38 -7.92
CA HIS A 3 20.96 31.39 -7.30
C HIS A 3 19.50 31.55 -7.76
N GLU A 4 18.95 32.76 -7.61
CA GLU A 4 17.55 33.07 -7.92
C GLU A 4 17.25 32.93 -9.42
N ASP A 5 18.20 33.32 -10.28
CA ASP A 5 18.08 33.15 -11.73
C ASP A 5 18.01 31.65 -12.09
N ALA A 6 18.86 30.82 -11.48
CA ALA A 6 18.90 29.38 -11.73
C ALA A 6 17.61 28.70 -11.26
N VAL A 7 17.09 29.05 -10.08
CA VAL A 7 15.80 28.54 -9.59
C VAL A 7 14.66 28.97 -10.51
N TYR A 8 14.62 30.23 -10.94
CA TYR A 8 13.59 30.73 -11.85
C TYR A 8 13.63 30.02 -13.22
N LEU A 9 14.82 29.83 -13.77
CA LEU A 9 15.01 29.10 -15.03
C LEU A 9 14.66 27.62 -14.90
N ALA A 10 14.93 26.98 -13.77
CA ALA A 10 14.48 25.62 -13.51
C ALA A 10 12.94 25.52 -13.52
N LYS A 11 12.24 26.47 -12.89
CA LYS A 11 10.76 26.54 -12.94
C LYS A 11 10.24 26.76 -14.36
N LEU A 12 10.87 27.64 -15.14
CA LEU A 12 10.51 27.83 -16.55
C LEU A 12 10.75 26.56 -17.38
N ALA A 13 11.87 25.88 -17.15
CA ALA A 13 12.20 24.62 -17.82
C ALA A 13 11.21 23.50 -17.47
N GLU A 14 10.75 23.43 -16.22
CA GLU A 14 9.68 22.52 -15.79
C GLU A 14 8.38 22.76 -16.56
N GLN A 15 7.91 24.02 -16.63
CA GLN A 15 6.69 24.38 -17.36
C GLN A 15 6.81 24.14 -18.87
N ALA A 16 8.02 24.20 -19.42
CA ALA A 16 8.32 23.92 -20.81
C ALA A 16 8.65 22.44 -21.08
N GLU A 17 8.60 21.57 -20.05
CA GLU A 17 8.99 20.16 -20.11
C GLU A 17 10.42 19.92 -20.63
N ARG A 18 11.32 20.89 -20.44
CA ARG A 18 12.75 20.83 -20.82
C ARG A 18 13.60 20.35 -19.65
N TYR A 19 13.38 19.11 -19.23
CA TYR A 19 13.94 18.58 -17.98
C TYR A 19 15.48 18.49 -17.95
N GLU A 20 16.15 18.36 -19.09
CA GLU A 20 17.62 18.40 -19.17
C GLU A 20 18.16 19.79 -18.77
N GLU A 21 17.56 20.87 -19.24
CA GLU A 21 17.90 22.23 -18.81
C GLU A 21 17.50 22.49 -17.35
N MET A 22 16.40 21.90 -16.91
CA MET A 22 16.00 21.95 -15.51
C MET A 22 17.09 21.33 -14.62
N VAL A 23 17.66 20.18 -15.03
CA VAL A 23 18.80 19.55 -14.34
C VAL A 23 20.01 20.50 -14.31
N GLU A 24 20.41 21.08 -15.45
CA GLU A 24 21.55 21.99 -15.52
C GLU A 24 21.42 23.17 -14.55
N ASN A 25 20.23 23.79 -14.48
CA ASN A 25 19.97 24.89 -13.56
C ASN A 25 19.98 24.42 -12.09
N MET A 26 19.35 23.29 -11.78
CA MET A 26 19.30 22.78 -10.41
C MET A 26 20.68 22.29 -9.90
N LYS A 27 21.59 21.90 -10.79
CA LYS A 27 22.99 21.62 -10.44
C LYS A 27 23.74 22.88 -9.99
N ILE A 28 23.47 24.04 -10.61
CA ILE A 28 24.04 25.32 -10.16
C ILE A 28 23.57 25.62 -8.74
N VAL A 29 22.28 25.44 -8.48
CA VAL A 29 21.67 25.64 -7.16
C VAL A 29 22.28 24.68 -6.11
N ALA A 30 22.45 23.40 -6.47
CA ALA A 30 23.06 22.40 -5.60
C ALA A 30 24.53 22.71 -5.28
N GLY A 31 25.30 23.24 -6.24
CA GLY A 31 26.71 23.54 -6.09
C GLY A 31 27.06 24.72 -5.17
N GLU A 32 26.07 25.36 -4.53
CA GLU A 32 26.28 26.42 -3.53
C GLU A 32 26.52 25.88 -2.11
N ASP A 33 26.58 24.56 -1.92
CA ASP A 33 26.89 23.90 -0.64
C ASP A 33 26.02 24.40 0.54
N ARG A 34 24.74 24.63 0.24
CA ARG A 34 23.72 25.05 1.21
C ARG A 34 22.60 24.03 1.27
N ASP A 35 21.94 23.97 2.43
CA ASP A 35 20.72 23.16 2.57
C ASP A 35 19.64 23.76 1.66
N LEU A 36 19.15 22.95 0.73
CA LEU A 36 18.13 23.37 -0.22
C LEU A 36 16.78 23.51 0.47
N THR A 37 16.01 24.50 0.03
CA THR A 37 14.62 24.64 0.46
C THR A 37 13.78 23.45 0.01
N VAL A 38 12.58 23.27 0.59
CA VAL A 38 11.66 22.20 0.17
C VAL A 38 11.32 22.32 -1.32
N GLU A 39 11.12 23.54 -1.81
CA GLU A 39 10.83 23.79 -3.23
C GLU A 39 12.02 23.43 -4.11
N GLU A 40 13.24 23.87 -3.76
CA GLU A 40 14.46 23.54 -4.50
C GLU A 40 14.73 22.02 -4.54
N ARG A 41 14.56 21.31 -3.40
CA ARG A 41 14.69 19.85 -3.34
C ARG A 41 13.70 19.16 -4.28
N ASN A 42 12.46 19.63 -4.31
CA ASN A 42 11.43 19.09 -5.18
C ASN A 42 11.76 19.34 -6.65
N LEU A 43 12.18 20.55 -7.02
CA LEU A 43 12.60 20.88 -8.40
C LEU A 43 13.74 19.97 -8.86
N LEU A 44 14.79 19.81 -8.06
CA LEU A 44 15.91 18.92 -8.38
C LEU A 44 15.42 17.48 -8.62
N SER A 45 14.56 16.98 -7.72
CA SER A 45 14.04 15.62 -7.82
C SER A 45 13.15 15.42 -9.05
N VAL A 46 12.27 16.37 -9.35
CA VAL A 46 11.41 16.35 -10.54
C VAL A 46 12.25 16.36 -11.82
N ALA A 47 13.27 17.20 -11.88
CA ALA A 47 14.16 17.30 -13.03
C ALA A 47 14.81 15.95 -13.36
N TYR A 48 15.55 15.39 -12.39
CA TYR A 48 16.26 14.13 -12.61
C TYR A 48 15.31 12.93 -12.75
N LYS A 49 14.15 12.93 -12.09
CA LYS A 49 13.14 11.86 -12.22
C LYS A 49 12.57 11.78 -13.63
N ASN A 50 12.30 12.92 -14.26
CA ASN A 50 11.79 12.95 -15.63
C ASN A 50 12.87 12.53 -16.63
N VAL A 51 14.09 13.05 -16.51
CA VAL A 51 15.20 12.68 -17.39
C VAL A 51 15.49 11.18 -17.31
N ILE A 52 15.66 10.62 -16.10
CA ILE A 52 15.94 9.18 -15.93
C ILE A 52 14.73 8.31 -16.32
N GLY A 53 13.51 8.77 -16.04
CA GLY A 53 12.27 8.03 -16.34
C GLY A 53 12.11 7.76 -17.82
N ALA A 54 12.32 8.78 -18.67
CA ALA A 54 12.27 8.64 -20.11
C ALA A 54 13.30 7.60 -20.63
N ARG A 55 14.54 7.63 -20.13
CA ARG A 55 15.59 6.70 -20.56
C ARG A 55 15.34 5.28 -20.07
N ARG A 56 14.81 5.10 -18.85
CA ARG A 56 14.44 3.78 -18.31
C ARG A 56 13.30 3.15 -19.10
N ALA A 57 12.30 3.93 -19.49
CA ALA A 57 11.21 3.46 -20.34
C ALA A 57 11.73 2.99 -21.71
N SER A 58 12.57 3.80 -22.36
CA SER A 58 13.23 3.42 -23.62
C SER A 58 14.04 2.14 -23.49
N TRP A 59 14.84 2.01 -22.42
CA TRP A 59 15.63 0.81 -22.16
C TRP A 59 14.77 -0.45 -22.02
N ARG A 60 13.69 -0.40 -21.23
CA ARG A 60 12.76 -1.55 -21.07
C ARG A 60 12.14 -1.98 -22.39
N ILE A 61 11.72 -1.03 -23.22
CA ILE A 61 11.15 -1.30 -24.55
C ILE A 61 12.17 -2.02 -25.42
N VAL A 62 13.39 -1.48 -25.51
CA VAL A 62 14.46 -2.05 -26.34
C VAL A 62 14.88 -3.43 -25.84
N THR A 63 15.01 -3.64 -24.52
CA THR A 63 15.29 -4.95 -23.92
C THR A 63 14.20 -5.97 -24.25
N SER A 64 12.92 -5.58 -24.21
CA SER A 64 11.81 -6.48 -24.59
C SER A 64 11.84 -6.83 -26.09
N ILE A 65 12.18 -5.87 -26.95
CA ILE A 65 12.34 -6.10 -28.40
C ILE A 65 13.53 -7.04 -28.66
N GLU A 66 14.65 -6.86 -27.96
CA GLU A 66 15.83 -7.72 -28.04
C GLU A 66 15.47 -9.17 -27.75
N GLN A 67 14.77 -9.43 -26.62
CA GLN A 67 14.34 -10.78 -26.24
C GLN A 67 13.40 -11.41 -27.27
N LYS A 68 12.46 -10.64 -27.81
CA LYS A 68 11.53 -11.11 -28.85
C LYS A 68 12.26 -11.47 -30.15
N GLU A 69 13.19 -10.64 -30.61
CA GLU A 69 13.97 -10.92 -31.82
C GLU A 69 14.96 -12.08 -31.63
N GLU A 70 15.53 -12.23 -30.43
CA GLU A 70 16.40 -13.36 -30.09
C GLU A 70 15.64 -14.69 -30.15
N SER A 71 14.37 -14.71 -29.71
CA SER A 71 13.50 -15.90 -29.81
C SER A 71 13.16 -16.33 -31.24
N LYS A 72 13.24 -15.39 -32.22
CA LYS A 72 12.99 -15.66 -33.64
C LYS A 72 14.24 -16.12 -34.40
N GLY A 73 15.41 -16.09 -33.77
CA GLY A 73 16.69 -16.46 -34.41
C GLY A 73 17.24 -15.39 -35.36
N ASN A 74 16.77 -14.14 -35.29
CA ASN A 74 17.18 -13.05 -36.16
C ASN A 74 18.52 -12.43 -35.73
N SER A 75 19.63 -13.17 -35.87
CA SER A 75 20.91 -12.82 -35.26
C SER A 75 21.49 -11.46 -35.66
N SER A 76 21.28 -10.99 -36.90
CA SER A 76 21.81 -9.68 -37.33
C SER A 76 21.03 -8.51 -36.72
N GLN A 77 19.69 -8.61 -36.63
CA GLN A 77 18.86 -7.61 -35.97
C GLN A 77 19.13 -7.56 -34.48
N VAL A 78 19.30 -8.72 -33.83
CA VAL A 78 19.64 -8.81 -32.40
C VAL A 78 20.94 -8.06 -32.09
N THR A 79 21.97 -8.18 -32.95
CA THR A 79 23.22 -7.42 -32.76
C THR A 79 23.00 -5.91 -32.81
N LEU A 80 22.22 -5.41 -33.79
CA LEU A 80 21.89 -3.98 -33.89
C LEU A 80 21.10 -3.48 -32.68
N ILE A 81 20.15 -4.27 -32.19
CA ILE A 81 19.35 -3.94 -31.01
C ILE A 81 20.23 -3.91 -29.75
N LYS A 82 21.15 -4.88 -29.59
CA LYS A 82 22.12 -4.94 -28.50
C LYS A 82 23.01 -3.68 -28.45
N GLU A 83 23.54 -3.26 -29.59
CA GLU A 83 24.35 -2.03 -29.67
C GLU A 83 23.53 -0.77 -29.29
N TYR A 84 22.27 -0.71 -29.72
CA TYR A 84 21.40 0.41 -29.36
C TYR A 84 21.02 0.40 -27.88
N ARG A 85 20.71 -0.76 -27.30
CA ARG A 85 20.50 -0.92 -25.86
C ARG A 85 21.70 -0.43 -25.06
N GLN A 86 22.92 -0.81 -25.45
CA GLN A 86 24.14 -0.38 -24.76
C GLN A 86 24.35 1.14 -24.80
N LYS A 87 23.93 1.83 -25.87
CA LYS A 87 23.93 3.30 -25.91
C LYS A 87 22.98 3.89 -24.85
N ILE A 88 21.78 3.35 -24.74
CA ILE A 88 20.80 3.78 -23.73
C ILE A 88 21.34 3.50 -22.31
N GLU A 89 21.98 2.35 -22.10
CA GLU A 89 22.62 2.02 -20.80
C GLU A 89 23.74 2.99 -20.44
N ALA A 90 24.55 3.42 -21.41
CA ALA A 90 25.58 4.43 -21.18
C ALA A 90 24.99 5.80 -20.82
N GLU A 91 23.89 6.20 -21.46
CA GLU A 91 23.15 7.42 -21.11
C GLU A 91 22.54 7.34 -19.71
N LEU A 92 21.89 6.21 -19.37
CA LEU A 92 21.35 5.94 -18.04
C LEU A 92 22.44 6.01 -16.97
N ALA A 93 23.58 5.36 -17.21
CA ALA A 93 24.71 5.37 -16.29
C ALA A 93 25.21 6.80 -16.06
N LYS A 94 25.39 7.58 -17.13
CA LYS A 94 25.81 8.97 -17.03
C LYS A 94 24.85 9.83 -16.21
N ILE A 95 23.53 9.68 -16.41
CA ILE A 95 22.52 10.41 -15.63
C ILE A 95 22.59 10.02 -14.15
N CYS A 96 22.78 8.73 -13.84
CA CYS A 96 22.90 8.26 -12.47
C CYS A 96 24.18 8.76 -11.81
N ASP A 97 25.32 8.64 -12.48
CA ASP A 97 26.62 9.09 -11.96
C ASP A 97 26.60 10.61 -11.69
N ASP A 98 25.95 11.38 -12.57
CA ASP A 98 25.82 12.84 -12.44
C ASP A 98 25.10 13.28 -11.16
N ILE A 99 23.93 12.69 -10.85
CA ILE A 99 23.21 13.01 -9.61
C ILE A 99 23.89 12.41 -8.37
N LEU A 100 24.50 11.23 -8.47
CA LEU A 100 25.23 10.62 -7.36
C LEU A 100 26.42 11.50 -6.97
N GLU A 101 27.11 12.10 -7.93
CA GLU A 101 28.16 13.08 -7.69
C GLU A 101 27.62 14.33 -6.98
N VAL A 102 26.50 14.90 -7.45
CA VAL A 102 25.87 16.06 -6.82
C VAL A 102 25.43 15.75 -5.38
N LEU A 103 24.87 14.57 -5.14
CA LEU A 103 24.45 14.12 -3.81
C LEU A 103 25.64 14.01 -2.86
N ASP A 104 26.72 13.36 -3.30
CA ASP A 104 27.87 13.06 -2.45
C ASP A 104 28.76 14.27 -2.19
N GLN A 105 28.94 15.15 -3.17
CA GLN A 105 29.80 16.34 -3.04
C GLN A 105 29.11 17.51 -2.36
N HIS A 106 27.80 17.72 -2.61
CA HIS A 106 27.13 18.96 -2.22
C HIS A 106 25.95 18.74 -1.26
N LEU A 107 24.99 17.90 -1.63
CA LEU A 107 23.67 17.89 -0.96
C LEU A 107 23.66 17.13 0.36
N ILE A 108 24.22 15.92 0.41
CA ILE A 108 24.29 15.13 1.63
C ILE A 108 25.15 15.85 2.70
N PRO A 109 26.35 16.39 2.38
CA PRO A 109 27.14 17.16 3.34
C PRO A 109 26.43 18.42 3.86
N SER A 110 25.58 19.05 3.05
CA SER A 110 24.90 20.30 3.38
C SER A 110 23.56 20.12 4.11
N ALA A 111 23.06 18.89 4.21
CA ALA A 111 21.74 18.59 4.78
C ALA A 111 21.69 18.79 6.29
N LYS A 112 20.81 19.69 6.78
CA LYS A 112 20.70 20.00 8.22
C LYS A 112 19.52 19.30 8.88
N SER A 113 18.42 19.11 8.17
CA SER A 113 17.18 18.52 8.70
C SER A 113 17.10 17.02 8.44
N GLY A 114 16.38 16.28 9.30
CA GLY A 114 16.05 14.88 9.05
C GLY A 114 15.33 14.67 7.72
N GLU A 115 14.44 15.58 7.35
CA GLU A 115 13.80 15.54 6.03
C GLU A 115 14.79 15.62 4.88
N SER A 116 15.75 16.55 4.90
CA SER A 116 16.72 16.70 3.82
C SER A 116 17.70 15.52 3.76
N LYS A 117 18.18 15.04 4.92
CA LYS A 117 19.01 13.83 5.00
C LYS A 117 18.29 12.60 4.43
N VAL A 118 17.08 12.31 4.88
CA VAL A 118 16.29 11.16 4.40
C VAL A 118 16.02 11.29 2.92
N PHE A 119 15.66 12.48 2.44
CA PHE A 119 15.38 12.73 1.03
C PHE A 119 16.60 12.43 0.14
N TYR A 120 17.78 12.94 0.49
CA TYR A 120 18.99 12.74 -0.32
C TYR A 120 19.52 11.31 -0.24
N HIS A 121 19.53 10.67 0.93
CA HIS A 121 19.92 9.26 1.04
C HIS A 121 18.94 8.33 0.30
N LYS A 122 17.64 8.61 0.36
CA LYS A 122 16.63 7.91 -0.44
C LYS A 122 16.92 8.08 -1.94
N MET A 123 17.19 9.31 -2.39
CA MET A 123 17.52 9.59 -3.78
C MET A 123 18.80 8.84 -4.21
N LYS A 124 19.84 8.83 -3.37
CA LYS A 124 21.06 8.04 -3.60
C LYS A 124 20.75 6.54 -3.76
N GLY A 125 19.90 5.99 -2.90
CA GLY A 125 19.39 4.63 -3.01
C GLY A 125 18.66 4.35 -4.32
N ASP A 126 17.80 5.29 -4.76
CA ASP A 126 17.07 5.21 -6.02
C ASP A 126 17.99 5.16 -7.24
N TYR A 127 19.02 6.02 -7.32
CA TYR A 127 19.92 6.06 -8.46
C TYR A 127 20.90 4.88 -8.51
N HIS A 128 21.38 4.40 -7.38
CA HIS A 128 22.11 3.12 -7.34
C HIS A 128 21.22 1.93 -7.70
N ARG A 129 19.93 1.95 -7.31
CA ARG A 129 18.95 0.94 -7.75
C ARG A 129 18.79 0.95 -9.26
N TYR A 130 18.68 2.13 -9.89
CA TYR A 130 18.58 2.24 -11.35
C TYR A 130 19.82 1.67 -12.06
N LEU A 131 21.03 1.91 -11.53
CA LEU A 131 22.26 1.29 -12.05
C LEU A 131 22.21 -0.26 -11.95
N ALA A 132 21.67 -0.80 -10.85
CA ALA A 132 21.55 -2.24 -10.64
C ALA A 132 20.53 -2.92 -11.59
N GLU A 133 19.56 -2.18 -12.14
CA GLU A 133 18.52 -2.73 -13.04
C GLU A 133 19.12 -3.31 -14.34
N PHE A 134 20.14 -2.66 -14.90
CA PHE A 134 20.74 -3.03 -16.18
C PHE A 134 22.19 -3.51 -16.07
N ALA A 135 22.84 -3.32 -14.93
CA ALA A 135 24.20 -3.82 -14.70
C ALA A 135 24.24 -5.36 -14.63
N ILE A 136 25.42 -5.90 -14.92
CA ILE A 136 25.72 -7.35 -14.89
C ILE A 136 26.97 -7.63 -14.04
N GLY A 137 27.07 -8.85 -13.52
CA GLY A 137 28.24 -9.32 -12.75
C GLY A 137 28.54 -8.44 -11.54
N ASP A 138 29.82 -8.14 -11.32
CA ASP A 138 30.30 -7.38 -10.15
C ASP A 138 29.74 -5.95 -10.10
N ARG A 139 29.50 -5.32 -11.26
CA ARG A 139 28.91 -3.97 -11.32
C ARG A 139 27.48 -3.96 -10.78
N ARG A 140 26.70 -5.02 -11.04
CA ARG A 140 25.35 -5.17 -10.50
C ARG A 140 25.39 -5.29 -8.98
N LYS A 141 26.31 -6.11 -8.47
CA LYS A 141 26.47 -6.34 -7.04
C LYS A 141 26.88 -5.05 -6.32
N ASP A 142 27.91 -4.35 -6.81
CA ASP A 142 28.36 -3.07 -6.25
C ASP A 142 27.24 -2.01 -6.22
N SER A 143 26.46 -1.91 -7.30
CA SER A 143 25.33 -0.97 -7.36
C SER A 143 24.21 -1.37 -6.38
N ALA A 144 23.92 -2.66 -6.23
CA ALA A 144 22.93 -3.15 -5.28
C ALA A 144 23.37 -2.91 -3.82
N ASP A 145 24.64 -3.18 -3.49
CA ASP A 145 25.19 -2.98 -2.16
C ASP A 145 25.16 -1.49 -1.76
N LYS A 146 25.55 -0.59 -2.66
CA LYS A 146 25.47 0.86 -2.44
C LYS A 146 24.03 1.37 -2.33
N SER A 147 23.10 0.80 -3.09
CA SER A 147 21.67 1.13 -2.98
C SER A 147 21.12 0.72 -1.61
N LEU A 148 21.46 -0.49 -1.15
CA LEU A 148 21.08 -1.02 0.16
C LEU A 148 21.64 -0.16 1.30
N GLU A 149 22.92 0.23 1.22
CA GLU A 149 23.56 1.10 2.20
C GLU A 149 22.84 2.45 2.30
N ALA A 150 22.55 3.09 1.16
CA ALA A 150 21.87 4.38 1.12
C ALA A 150 20.44 4.31 1.67
N TYR A 151 19.66 3.26 1.35
CA TYR A 151 18.32 3.08 1.91
C TYR A 151 18.35 2.80 3.41
N LYS A 152 19.33 2.04 3.91
CA LYS A 152 19.51 1.81 5.35
C LYS A 152 19.83 3.11 6.09
N ALA A 153 20.75 3.92 5.57
CA ALA A 153 21.06 5.23 6.13
C ALA A 153 19.82 6.15 6.16
N ALA A 154 19.04 6.17 5.07
CA ALA A 154 17.78 6.92 5.04
C ALA A 154 16.77 6.40 6.08
N THR A 155 16.70 5.07 6.28
CA THR A 155 15.73 4.45 7.20
C THR A 155 16.07 4.76 8.65
N GLU A 156 17.36 4.73 9.02
CA GLU A 156 17.82 5.06 10.37
C GLU A 156 17.48 6.50 10.75
N VAL A 157 17.72 7.45 9.84
CA VAL A 157 17.35 8.86 10.05
C VAL A 157 15.82 9.01 10.05
N ALA A 158 15.09 8.33 9.17
CA ALA A 158 13.64 8.44 9.11
C ALA A 158 12.94 7.88 10.36
N GLN A 159 13.47 6.82 10.97
CA GLN A 159 12.92 6.23 12.19
C GLN A 159 13.08 7.15 13.40
N THR A 160 14.14 7.96 13.42
CA THR A 160 14.49 8.85 14.54
C THR A 160 13.94 10.27 14.38
N GLU A 161 13.96 10.81 13.16
CA GLU A 161 13.65 12.23 12.90
C GLU A 161 12.27 12.45 12.22
N LEU A 162 11.62 11.42 11.66
CA LEU A 162 10.35 11.57 10.93
C LEU A 162 9.21 10.72 11.53
N PRO A 163 7.99 11.27 11.68
CA PRO A 163 6.85 10.47 12.12
C PRO A 163 6.51 9.37 11.10
N PRO A 164 5.93 8.24 11.52
CA PRO A 164 5.54 7.15 10.62
C PRO A 164 4.65 7.55 9.43
N THR A 165 3.80 8.56 9.60
CA THR A 165 2.90 9.08 8.56
C THR A 165 3.59 10.07 7.60
N HIS A 166 4.87 10.38 7.82
CA HIS A 166 5.58 11.37 7.01
C HIS A 166 5.71 10.90 5.55
N PRO A 167 5.31 11.71 4.54
CA PRO A 167 5.35 11.30 3.13
C PRO A 167 6.72 10.83 2.64
N ILE A 168 7.81 11.47 3.09
CA ILE A 168 9.18 11.06 2.73
C ILE A 168 9.52 9.68 3.33
N ARG A 169 9.08 9.38 4.55
CA ARG A 169 9.32 8.08 5.22
C ARG A 169 8.53 6.97 4.53
N LEU A 170 7.28 7.21 4.19
CA LEU A 170 6.46 6.26 3.43
C LEU A 170 7.02 6.02 2.02
N GLY A 171 7.41 7.10 1.33
CA GLY A 171 8.04 7.01 0.02
C GLY A 171 9.40 6.28 0.04
N LEU A 172 10.16 6.43 1.13
CA LEU A 172 11.37 5.64 1.36
C LEU A 172 11.04 4.15 1.50
N ALA A 173 10.10 3.79 2.37
CA ALA A 173 9.71 2.40 2.59
C ALA A 173 9.20 1.72 1.31
N LEU A 174 8.41 2.44 0.49
CA LEU A 174 7.95 1.98 -0.82
C LEU A 174 9.12 1.71 -1.77
N ASN A 175 10.07 2.64 -1.90
CA ASN A 175 11.18 2.45 -2.84
C ASN A 175 12.15 1.36 -2.36
N PHE A 176 12.30 1.21 -1.05
CA PHE A 176 13.15 0.19 -0.47
C PHE A 176 12.49 -1.21 -0.56
N SER A 177 11.17 -1.33 -0.46
CA SER A 177 10.48 -2.60 -0.70
C SER A 177 10.61 -3.03 -2.17
N VAL A 178 10.45 -2.09 -3.12
CA VAL A 178 10.71 -2.34 -4.54
C VAL A 178 12.15 -2.80 -4.78
N PHE A 179 13.13 -2.20 -4.09
CA PHE A 179 14.53 -2.66 -4.16
C PHE A 179 14.70 -4.12 -3.70
N TYR A 180 14.13 -4.49 -2.55
CA TYR A 180 14.17 -5.87 -2.06
C TYR A 180 13.55 -6.85 -3.04
N TYR A 181 12.43 -6.47 -3.66
CA TYR A 181 11.73 -7.30 -4.64
C TYR A 181 12.50 -7.42 -5.97
N GLU A 182 12.77 -6.29 -6.63
CA GLU A 182 13.27 -6.27 -8.01
C GLU A 182 14.78 -6.54 -8.11
N ILE A 183 15.58 -6.08 -7.14
CA ILE A 183 17.04 -6.15 -7.22
C ILE A 183 17.61 -7.33 -6.44
N LEU A 184 17.15 -7.52 -5.21
CA LEU A 184 17.65 -8.58 -4.32
C LEU A 184 16.87 -9.89 -4.45
N ASN A 185 15.76 -9.91 -5.19
CA ASN A 185 14.90 -11.09 -5.34
C ASN A 185 14.46 -11.67 -3.98
N ALA A 186 14.12 -10.78 -3.04
CA ALA A 186 13.72 -11.09 -1.66
C ALA A 186 12.29 -10.60 -1.40
N PRO A 187 11.26 -11.26 -1.99
CA PRO A 187 9.87 -10.81 -1.91
C PRO A 187 9.34 -10.77 -0.47
N ASP A 188 9.74 -11.72 0.38
CA ASP A 188 9.30 -11.75 1.78
C ASP A 188 9.76 -10.52 2.57
N GLN A 189 11.01 -10.09 2.34
CA GLN A 189 11.55 -8.88 2.96
C GLN A 189 10.87 -7.61 2.43
N ALA A 190 10.57 -7.58 1.12
CA ALA A 190 9.83 -6.47 0.52
C ALA A 190 8.42 -6.33 1.13
N CYS A 191 7.68 -7.44 1.24
CA CYS A 191 6.36 -7.48 1.84
C CYS A 191 6.40 -7.10 3.33
N HIS A 192 7.36 -7.63 4.08
CA HIS A 192 7.52 -7.29 5.51
C HIS A 192 7.77 -5.79 5.70
N LEU A 193 8.69 -5.20 4.92
CA LEU A 193 9.01 -3.78 5.02
C LEU A 193 7.80 -2.89 4.66
N ALA A 194 7.09 -3.23 3.58
CA ALA A 194 5.90 -2.50 3.17
C ALA A 194 4.78 -2.59 4.22
N LYS A 195 4.55 -3.78 4.77
CA LYS A 195 3.56 -4.01 5.83
C LYS A 195 3.91 -3.24 7.10
N GLN A 196 5.15 -3.32 7.56
CA GLN A 196 5.60 -2.60 8.75
C GLN A 196 5.40 -1.09 8.61
N ALA A 197 5.73 -0.50 7.46
CA ALA A 197 5.54 0.92 7.24
C ALA A 197 4.07 1.34 7.25
N PHE A 198 3.18 0.48 6.73
CA PHE A 198 1.73 0.68 6.77
C PHE A 198 1.18 0.57 8.19
N ASP A 199 1.58 -0.47 8.93
CA ASP A 199 1.18 -0.70 10.31
C ASP A 199 1.63 0.45 11.23
N ASP A 200 2.89 0.92 11.08
CA ASP A 200 3.42 2.07 11.82
C ASP A 200 2.61 3.35 11.53
N ALA A 201 2.16 3.57 10.29
CA ALA A 201 1.36 4.74 9.92
C ALA A 201 -0.07 4.67 10.47
N ILE A 202 -0.67 3.48 10.51
CA ILE A 202 -2.00 3.25 11.09
C ILE A 202 -1.97 3.36 12.63
N ALA A 203 -0.89 2.89 13.27
CA ALA A 203 -0.72 3.06 14.70
C ALA A 203 -0.72 4.55 15.12
N VAL A 204 -0.30 5.46 14.23
CA VAL A 204 -0.34 6.92 14.44
C VAL A 204 -1.73 7.53 14.20
N THR A 205 -2.58 6.97 13.35
CA THR A 205 -3.99 7.43 13.27
C THR A 205 -4.76 7.12 14.55
N SER A 206 -4.33 6.11 15.32
CA SER A 206 -4.83 5.88 16.70
C SER A 206 -4.31 6.89 17.73
N ILE A 207 -3.34 7.77 17.37
CA ILE A 207 -2.80 8.85 18.23
C ILE A 207 -3.68 10.11 18.17
N GLU A 208 -4.72 10.18 17.31
CA GLU A 208 -5.71 11.27 17.32
C GLU A 208 -6.35 11.45 18.73
N GLN A 209 -6.56 10.35 19.46
CA GLN A 209 -7.04 10.38 20.85
C GLN A 209 -6.01 10.93 21.85
N LYS A 210 -4.71 10.90 21.51
CA LYS A 210 -3.61 11.39 22.34
C LYS A 210 -3.34 12.89 22.14
N GLU A 211 -3.59 13.45 20.96
CA GLU A 211 -3.38 14.89 20.70
C GLU A 211 -4.54 15.77 21.23
N GLU A 212 -5.74 15.21 21.48
CA GLU A 212 -6.78 15.87 22.29
C GLU A 212 -6.28 16.26 23.69
N SER A 213 -5.29 15.55 24.23
CA SER A 213 -4.70 15.82 25.55
C SER A 213 -3.62 16.92 25.57
N LYS A 214 -3.17 17.42 24.41
CA LYS A 214 -2.07 18.40 24.31
C LYS A 214 -2.46 19.80 23.84
N GLY A 215 -3.74 20.06 23.57
CA GLY A 215 -4.25 21.43 23.38
C GLY A 215 -3.90 22.13 22.06
N ASN A 216 -3.38 21.43 21.03
CA ASN A 216 -3.12 22.02 19.71
C ASN A 216 -4.35 21.99 18.78
N SER A 217 -5.36 22.81 19.09
CA SER A 217 -6.65 22.79 18.37
C SER A 217 -6.55 23.17 16.88
N SER A 218 -5.56 23.97 16.48
CA SER A 218 -5.41 24.46 15.10
C SER A 218 -4.98 23.37 14.11
N GLN A 219 -4.02 22.52 14.50
CA GLN A 219 -3.54 21.41 13.66
C GLN A 219 -4.60 20.31 13.54
N VAL A 220 -5.32 20.02 14.63
CA VAL A 220 -6.46 19.09 14.63
C VAL A 220 -7.57 19.59 13.70
N THR A 221 -7.80 20.91 13.64
CA THR A 221 -8.80 21.49 12.73
C THR A 221 -8.39 21.31 11.27
N LEU A 222 -7.13 21.60 10.91
CA LEU A 222 -6.64 21.45 9.53
C LEU A 222 -6.71 19.99 9.05
N ILE A 223 -6.36 19.02 9.91
CA ILE A 223 -6.45 17.60 9.59
C ILE A 223 -7.90 17.17 9.37
N LYS A 224 -8.82 17.64 10.24
CA LYS A 224 -10.26 17.35 10.09
C LYS A 224 -10.81 17.92 8.79
N GLU A 225 -10.45 19.15 8.43
CA GLU A 225 -10.88 19.78 7.17
C GLU A 225 -10.35 19.05 5.94
N TYR A 226 -9.08 18.66 5.94
CA TYR A 226 -8.49 17.94 4.80
C TYR A 226 -9.07 16.53 4.65
N ARG A 227 -9.30 15.82 5.76
CA ARG A 227 -9.98 14.52 5.76
C ARG A 227 -11.40 14.65 5.18
N GLN A 228 -12.18 15.64 5.63
CA GLN A 228 -13.52 15.88 5.10
C GLN A 228 -13.52 16.18 3.59
N LYS A 229 -12.50 16.89 3.10
CA LYS A 229 -12.33 17.15 1.67
C LYS A 229 -12.11 15.84 0.89
N ILE A 230 -11.20 14.98 1.35
CA ILE A 230 -10.94 13.67 0.72
C ILE A 230 -12.20 12.80 0.75
N GLU A 231 -12.89 12.72 1.89
CA GLU A 231 -14.14 11.96 2.02
C GLU A 231 -15.22 12.47 1.06
N ALA A 232 -15.34 13.78 0.86
CA ALA A 232 -16.28 14.37 -0.08
C ALA A 232 -15.93 14.06 -1.55
N GLU A 233 -14.63 14.11 -1.91
CA GLU A 233 -14.16 13.76 -3.26
C GLU A 233 -14.39 12.28 -3.56
N LEU A 234 -14.05 11.38 -2.62
CA LEU A 234 -14.29 9.94 -2.75
C LEU A 234 -15.78 9.62 -2.86
N ALA A 235 -16.60 10.26 -2.02
CA ALA A 235 -18.05 10.08 -2.07
C ALA A 235 -18.63 10.46 -3.43
N LYS A 236 -18.20 11.60 -3.98
CA LYS A 236 -18.67 12.07 -5.28
C LYS A 236 -18.32 11.08 -6.40
N ILE A 237 -17.09 10.55 -6.42
CA ILE A 237 -16.68 9.55 -7.42
C ILE A 237 -17.53 8.29 -7.31
N CYS A 238 -17.81 7.83 -6.09
CA CYS A 238 -18.69 6.68 -5.88
C CYS A 238 -20.12 6.96 -6.38
N ASP A 239 -20.68 8.12 -6.04
CA ASP A 239 -22.02 8.52 -6.43
C ASP A 239 -22.17 8.63 -7.97
N ASP A 240 -21.17 9.22 -8.66
CA ASP A 240 -21.14 9.33 -10.13
C ASP A 240 -21.16 7.94 -10.80
N ILE A 241 -20.41 6.97 -10.27
CA ILE A 241 -20.36 5.60 -10.83
C ILE A 241 -21.64 4.82 -10.52
N LEU A 242 -22.19 4.98 -9.31
CA LEU A 242 -23.46 4.39 -8.92
C LEU A 242 -24.60 4.89 -9.81
N GLU A 243 -24.61 6.18 -10.17
CA GLU A 243 -25.60 6.75 -11.08
C GLU A 243 -25.53 6.10 -12.47
N VAL A 244 -24.32 5.92 -13.03
CA VAL A 244 -24.14 5.25 -14.33
C VAL A 244 -24.57 3.78 -14.27
N LEU A 245 -24.28 3.09 -13.16
CA LEU A 245 -24.72 1.71 -12.95
C LEU A 245 -26.24 1.59 -12.95
N ASP A 246 -26.92 2.45 -12.19
CA ASP A 246 -28.37 2.40 -12.01
C ASP A 246 -29.15 2.87 -13.24
N GLN A 247 -28.69 3.92 -13.92
CA GLN A 247 -29.41 4.50 -15.05
C GLN A 247 -29.13 3.79 -16.38
N HIS A 248 -27.95 3.19 -16.55
CA HIS A 248 -27.49 2.73 -17.86
C HIS A 248 -27.04 1.27 -17.87
N LEU A 249 -26.10 0.88 -17.02
CA LEU A 249 -25.42 -0.42 -17.16
C LEU A 249 -26.29 -1.59 -16.69
N ILE A 250 -26.89 -1.50 -15.50
CA ILE A 250 -27.77 -2.55 -14.96
C ILE A 250 -29.02 -2.73 -15.85
N PRO A 251 -29.75 -1.67 -16.26
CA PRO A 251 -30.91 -1.83 -17.14
C PRO A 251 -30.58 -2.41 -18.52
N SER A 252 -29.35 -2.19 -19.02
CA SER A 252 -28.92 -2.68 -20.33
C SER A 252 -28.36 -4.11 -20.31
N ALA A 253 -28.16 -4.69 -19.12
CA ALA A 253 -27.56 -6.00 -18.93
C ALA A 253 -28.51 -7.13 -19.37
N LYS A 254 -28.08 -7.93 -20.37
CA LYS A 254 -28.91 -9.02 -20.93
C LYS A 254 -28.45 -10.41 -20.50
N SER A 255 -27.15 -10.62 -20.31
CA SER A 255 -26.59 -11.91 -19.87
C SER A 255 -26.44 -11.97 -18.35
N GLY A 256 -26.52 -13.17 -17.77
CA GLY A 256 -26.22 -13.40 -16.36
C GLY A 256 -24.87 -12.86 -15.94
N GLU A 257 -23.82 -13.07 -16.75
CA GLU A 257 -22.49 -12.50 -16.51
C GLU A 257 -22.54 -10.97 -16.34
N SER A 258 -23.17 -10.26 -17.26
CA SER A 258 -23.27 -8.80 -17.21
C SER A 258 -24.09 -8.30 -16.01
N LYS A 259 -25.20 -8.96 -15.69
CA LYS A 259 -26.03 -8.63 -14.54
C LYS A 259 -25.26 -8.81 -13.24
N VAL A 260 -24.62 -9.96 -13.05
CA VAL A 260 -23.83 -10.27 -11.85
C VAL A 260 -22.68 -9.30 -11.72
N PHE A 261 -21.96 -9.01 -12.81
CA PHE A 261 -20.84 -8.07 -12.81
C PHE A 261 -21.26 -6.66 -12.37
N TYR A 262 -22.33 -6.09 -12.95
CA TYR A 262 -22.76 -4.74 -12.60
C TYR A 262 -23.39 -4.64 -11.21
N HIS A 263 -24.16 -5.64 -10.78
CA HIS A 263 -24.69 -5.67 -9.40
C HIS A 263 -23.58 -5.84 -8.37
N LYS A 264 -22.57 -6.68 -8.64
CA LYS A 264 -21.36 -6.79 -7.82
C LYS A 264 -20.64 -5.44 -7.71
N MET A 265 -20.43 -4.78 -8.86
CA MET A 265 -19.78 -3.47 -8.91
C MET A 265 -20.56 -2.44 -8.09
N LYS A 266 -21.89 -2.42 -8.17
CA LYS A 266 -22.74 -1.57 -7.32
C LYS A 266 -22.53 -1.86 -5.84
N GLY A 267 -22.46 -3.13 -5.45
CA GLY A 267 -22.14 -3.54 -4.08
C GLY A 267 -20.78 -3.02 -3.61
N ASP A 268 -19.76 -3.10 -4.48
CA ASP A 268 -18.40 -2.63 -4.20
C ASP A 268 -18.35 -1.12 -3.94
N TYR A 269 -19.02 -0.29 -4.74
CA TYR A 269 -19.04 1.16 -4.54
C TYR A 269 -19.81 1.58 -3.28
N HIS A 270 -20.93 0.93 -2.97
CA HIS A 270 -21.61 1.15 -1.70
C HIS A 270 -20.78 0.68 -0.50
N ARG A 271 -19.99 -0.39 -0.65
CA ARG A 271 -19.05 -0.84 0.38
C ARG A 271 -17.98 0.22 0.64
N TYR A 272 -17.36 0.78 -0.40
CA TYR A 272 -16.38 1.87 -0.26
C TYR A 272 -16.97 3.08 0.47
N LEU A 273 -18.21 3.47 0.15
CA LEU A 273 -18.91 4.54 0.88
C LEU A 273 -19.08 4.20 2.37
N ALA A 274 -19.37 2.94 2.71
CA ALA A 274 -19.54 2.50 4.09
C ALA A 274 -18.23 2.46 4.90
N GLU A 275 -17.07 2.33 4.26
CA GLU A 275 -15.76 2.27 4.94
C GLU A 275 -15.46 3.57 5.69
N PHE A 276 -15.73 4.73 5.08
CA PHE A 276 -15.40 6.04 5.64
C PHE A 276 -16.60 6.86 6.12
N ALA A 277 -17.83 6.50 5.73
CA ALA A 277 -19.02 7.17 6.24
C ALA A 277 -19.25 6.91 7.74
N ILE A 278 -20.00 7.81 8.38
CA ILE A 278 -20.33 7.76 9.81
C ILE A 278 -21.85 7.89 9.99
N GLY A 279 -22.39 7.30 11.07
CA GLY A 279 -23.79 7.41 11.45
C GLY A 279 -24.74 6.83 10.41
N ASP A 280 -25.84 7.54 10.13
CA ASP A 280 -26.90 7.08 9.23
C ASP A 280 -26.41 6.84 7.80
N ARG A 281 -25.45 7.64 7.32
CA ARG A 281 -24.89 7.48 5.97
C ARG A 281 -24.09 6.20 5.82
N ARG A 282 -23.36 5.79 6.88
CA ARG A 282 -22.66 4.50 6.90
C ARG A 282 -23.65 3.35 6.80
N LYS A 283 -24.72 3.42 7.60
CA LYS A 283 -25.75 2.39 7.63
C LYS A 283 -26.47 2.26 6.28
N ASP A 284 -26.91 3.36 5.69
CA ASP A 284 -27.55 3.37 4.37
C ASP A 284 -26.63 2.79 3.28
N SER A 285 -25.34 3.15 3.30
CA SER A 285 -24.35 2.61 2.35
C SER A 285 -24.13 1.11 2.54
N ALA A 286 -24.04 0.64 3.79
CA ALA A 286 -23.91 -0.78 4.09
C ALA A 286 -25.16 -1.58 3.67
N ASP A 287 -26.36 -1.05 3.95
CA ASP A 287 -27.63 -1.69 3.58
C ASP A 287 -27.77 -1.83 2.05
N LYS A 288 -27.41 -0.77 1.30
CA LYS A 288 -27.40 -0.79 -0.18
C LYS A 288 -26.34 -1.72 -0.76
N SER A 289 -25.16 -1.80 -0.13
CA SER A 289 -24.12 -2.75 -0.53
C SER A 289 -24.59 -4.19 -0.35
N LEU A 290 -25.21 -4.49 0.80
CA LEU A 290 -25.80 -5.79 1.09
C LEU A 290 -26.90 -6.17 0.10
N GLU A 291 -27.80 -5.24 -0.24
CA GLU A 291 -28.86 -5.45 -1.23
C GLU A 291 -28.27 -5.78 -2.61
N ALA A 292 -27.28 -5.00 -3.07
CA ALA A 292 -26.65 -5.20 -4.37
C ALA A 292 -25.89 -6.53 -4.46
N TYR A 293 -25.15 -6.92 -3.41
CA TYR A 293 -24.49 -8.22 -3.38
C TYR A 293 -25.48 -9.38 -3.37
N LYS A 294 -26.58 -9.29 -2.61
CA LYS A 294 -27.63 -10.31 -2.61
C LYS A 294 -28.27 -10.47 -3.99
N ALA A 295 -28.60 -9.36 -4.67
CA ALA A 295 -29.12 -9.39 -6.02
C ALA A 295 -28.13 -10.05 -7.01
N ALA A 296 -26.84 -9.74 -6.88
CA ALA A 296 -25.80 -10.39 -7.69
C ALA A 296 -25.70 -11.90 -7.39
N THR A 297 -25.81 -12.31 -6.11
CA THR A 297 -25.71 -13.71 -5.69
C THR A 297 -26.88 -14.54 -6.24
N GLU A 298 -28.10 -14.00 -6.20
CA GLU A 298 -29.28 -14.68 -6.73
C GLU A 298 -29.14 -14.99 -8.22
N VAL A 299 -28.72 -14.01 -9.02
CA VAL A 299 -28.49 -14.21 -10.47
C VAL A 299 -27.30 -15.16 -10.71
N ALA A 300 -26.22 -15.03 -9.93
CA ALA A 300 -25.03 -15.87 -10.10
C ALA A 300 -25.31 -17.34 -9.79
N GLN A 301 -26.15 -17.64 -8.80
CA GLN A 301 -26.52 -19.01 -8.45
C GLN A 301 -27.29 -19.72 -9.56
N THR A 302 -28.08 -18.98 -10.34
CA THR A 302 -28.91 -19.54 -11.42
C THR A 302 -28.23 -19.53 -12.78
N GLU A 303 -27.43 -18.51 -13.08
CA GLU A 303 -26.92 -18.27 -14.44
C GLU A 303 -25.43 -18.59 -14.61
N LEU A 304 -24.65 -18.77 -13.54
CA LEU A 304 -23.19 -18.99 -13.61
C LEU A 304 -22.76 -20.25 -12.86
N PRO A 305 -21.85 -21.08 -13.42
CA PRO A 305 -21.31 -22.23 -12.70
C PRO A 305 -20.47 -21.79 -11.49
N PRO A 306 -20.34 -22.62 -10.44
CA PRO A 306 -19.55 -22.31 -9.24
C PRO A 306 -18.09 -21.92 -9.52
N THR A 307 -17.51 -22.46 -10.59
CA THR A 307 -16.14 -22.17 -11.04
C THR A 307 -16.02 -20.88 -11.84
N HIS A 308 -17.13 -20.19 -12.16
CA HIS A 308 -17.08 -18.99 -12.99
C HIS A 308 -16.35 -17.84 -12.28
N PRO A 309 -15.36 -17.17 -12.91
CA PRO A 309 -14.57 -16.10 -12.26
C PRO A 309 -15.41 -14.96 -11.69
N ILE A 310 -16.48 -14.54 -12.39
CA ILE A 310 -17.38 -13.48 -11.90
C ILE A 310 -18.13 -13.92 -10.63
N ARG A 311 -18.56 -15.18 -10.54
CA ARG A 311 -19.27 -15.72 -9.37
C ARG A 311 -18.32 -15.87 -8.18
N LEU A 312 -17.10 -16.36 -8.42
CA LEU A 312 -16.04 -16.43 -7.42
C LEU A 312 -15.64 -15.05 -6.90
N GLY A 313 -15.47 -14.09 -7.82
CA GLY A 313 -15.13 -12.70 -7.47
C GLY A 313 -16.23 -12.00 -6.69
N LEU A 314 -17.51 -12.32 -6.96
CA LEU A 314 -18.62 -11.87 -6.14
C LEU A 314 -18.54 -12.43 -4.71
N ALA A 315 -18.31 -13.75 -4.55
CA ALA A 315 -18.19 -14.36 -3.23
C ALA A 315 -17.01 -13.80 -2.43
N LEU A 316 -15.87 -13.56 -3.09
CA LEU A 316 -14.71 -12.90 -2.50
C LEU A 316 -15.08 -11.52 -1.94
N ASN A 317 -15.65 -10.64 -2.76
CA ASN A 317 -15.97 -9.28 -2.32
C ASN A 317 -17.07 -9.26 -1.25
N PHE A 318 -18.06 -10.15 -1.37
CA PHE A 318 -19.15 -10.20 -0.42
C PHE A 318 -18.73 -10.78 0.94
N SER A 319 -17.80 -11.75 0.97
CA SER A 319 -17.22 -12.23 2.23
C SER A 319 -16.40 -11.14 2.93
N VAL A 320 -15.60 -10.38 2.19
CA VAL A 320 -14.88 -9.20 2.73
C VAL A 320 -15.86 -8.17 3.29
N PHE A 321 -16.97 -7.91 2.61
CA PHE A 321 -18.02 -7.03 3.11
C PHE A 321 -18.60 -7.50 4.46
N TYR A 322 -18.94 -8.79 4.59
CA TYR A 322 -19.41 -9.35 5.85
C TYR A 322 -18.38 -9.18 6.97
N TYR A 323 -17.09 -9.40 6.67
CA TYR A 323 -16.03 -9.31 7.64
C TYR A 323 -15.77 -7.85 8.08
N GLU A 324 -15.50 -6.96 7.12
CA GLU A 324 -14.99 -5.62 7.39
C GLU A 324 -16.08 -4.58 7.68
N ILE A 325 -17.25 -4.71 7.05
CA ILE A 325 -18.32 -3.70 7.17
C ILE A 325 -19.38 -4.11 8.18
N LEU A 326 -19.86 -5.36 8.08
CA LEU A 326 -20.90 -5.87 8.97
C LEU A 326 -20.36 -6.47 10.26
N ASN A 327 -19.02 -6.64 10.36
CA ASN A 327 -18.37 -7.26 11.52
C ASN A 327 -18.99 -8.63 11.87
N ALA A 328 -19.24 -9.43 10.83
CA ALA A 328 -19.88 -10.74 10.88
C ALA A 328 -18.91 -11.83 10.36
N PRO A 329 -17.84 -12.15 11.11
CA PRO A 329 -16.77 -13.03 10.66
C PRO A 329 -17.26 -14.45 10.36
N ASP A 330 -18.19 -14.99 11.16
CA ASP A 330 -18.80 -16.30 10.90
C ASP A 330 -19.47 -16.36 9.51
N GLN A 331 -20.20 -15.32 9.14
CA GLN A 331 -20.88 -15.24 7.85
C GLN A 331 -19.89 -15.07 6.69
N ALA A 332 -18.84 -14.27 6.89
CA ALA A 332 -17.77 -14.08 5.93
C ALA A 332 -17.04 -15.40 5.63
N CYS A 333 -16.61 -16.10 6.69
CA CYS A 333 -15.92 -17.38 6.61
C CYS A 333 -16.81 -18.46 5.99
N HIS A 334 -18.10 -18.53 6.38
CA HIS A 334 -19.03 -19.46 5.78
C HIS A 334 -19.18 -19.23 4.27
N LEU A 335 -19.39 -17.97 3.85
CA LEU A 335 -19.57 -17.64 2.44
C LEU A 335 -18.31 -17.93 1.61
N ALA A 336 -17.13 -17.53 2.10
CA ALA A 336 -15.87 -17.76 1.40
C ALA A 336 -15.55 -19.26 1.30
N LYS A 337 -15.76 -20.01 2.38
CA LYS A 337 -15.55 -21.46 2.41
C LYS A 337 -16.50 -22.20 1.48
N GLN A 338 -17.79 -21.86 1.52
CA GLN A 338 -18.78 -22.48 0.63
C GLN A 338 -18.42 -22.24 -0.84
N ALA A 339 -18.08 -21.01 -1.22
CA ALA A 339 -17.69 -20.71 -2.60
C ALA A 339 -16.42 -21.46 -3.04
N PHE A 340 -15.46 -21.61 -2.13
CA PHE A 340 -14.24 -22.37 -2.39
C PHE A 340 -14.52 -23.87 -2.56
N ASP A 341 -15.29 -24.47 -1.65
CA ASP A 341 -15.64 -25.90 -1.68
C ASP A 341 -16.50 -26.23 -2.92
N ASP A 342 -17.49 -25.40 -3.25
CA ASP A 342 -18.34 -25.57 -4.44
C ASP A 342 -17.49 -25.50 -5.74
N ALA A 343 -16.51 -24.61 -5.80
CA ALA A 343 -15.64 -24.48 -6.97
C ALA A 343 -14.62 -25.62 -7.09
N ILE A 344 -14.11 -26.14 -5.97
CA ILE A 344 -13.26 -27.35 -5.97
C ILE A 344 -14.01 -28.55 -6.56
N ALA A 345 -15.28 -28.72 -6.21
CA ALA A 345 -16.08 -29.86 -6.64
C ALA A 345 -16.25 -29.95 -8.17
N GLU A 346 -16.15 -28.82 -8.87
CA GLU A 346 -16.34 -28.72 -10.32
C GLU A 346 -15.08 -28.26 -11.08
N LEU A 347 -13.92 -28.17 -10.39
CA LEU A 347 -12.69 -27.58 -10.95
C LEU A 347 -12.17 -28.34 -12.19
N ASP A 348 -12.35 -29.66 -12.21
CA ASP A 348 -11.92 -30.55 -13.30
C ASP A 348 -12.68 -30.31 -14.62
N THR A 349 -13.74 -29.50 -14.61
CA THR A 349 -14.56 -29.19 -15.79
C THR A 349 -14.11 -27.94 -16.55
N LEU A 350 -13.12 -27.20 -16.03
CA LEU A 350 -12.69 -25.93 -16.59
C LEU A 350 -11.80 -26.08 -17.84
N SER A 351 -11.95 -25.13 -18.76
CA SER A 351 -11.00 -24.94 -19.87
C SER A 351 -9.69 -24.36 -19.35
N GLU A 352 -8.59 -24.55 -20.10
CA GLU A 352 -7.26 -24.04 -19.73
C GLU A 352 -7.21 -22.50 -19.60
N GLU A 353 -8.08 -21.80 -20.34
CA GLU A 353 -8.23 -20.33 -20.31
C GLU A 353 -8.93 -19.87 -19.03
N SER A 354 -10.04 -20.49 -18.64
CA SER A 354 -10.80 -20.13 -17.43
C SER A 354 -10.18 -20.68 -16.14
N TYR A 355 -9.32 -21.70 -16.23
CA TYR A 355 -8.66 -22.32 -15.09
C TYR A 355 -7.77 -21.34 -14.33
N LYS A 356 -6.98 -20.52 -15.04
CA LYS A 356 -6.05 -19.55 -14.42
C LYS A 356 -6.79 -18.48 -13.61
N ASP A 357 -7.83 -17.89 -14.19
CA ASP A 357 -8.58 -16.80 -13.53
C ASP A 357 -9.36 -17.33 -12.31
N SER A 358 -9.97 -18.50 -12.44
CA SER A 358 -10.75 -19.11 -11.36
C SER A 358 -9.86 -19.52 -10.19
N THR A 359 -8.71 -20.17 -10.47
CA THR A 359 -7.78 -20.60 -9.42
C THR A 359 -7.11 -19.43 -8.71
N LEU A 360 -6.84 -18.32 -9.40
CA LEU A 360 -6.34 -17.10 -8.76
C LEU A 360 -7.33 -16.55 -7.73
N ILE A 361 -8.63 -16.49 -8.06
CA ILE A 361 -9.65 -15.99 -7.13
C ILE A 361 -9.88 -16.98 -5.97
N MET A 362 -9.86 -18.29 -6.24
CA MET A 362 -9.94 -19.32 -5.20
C MET A 362 -8.76 -19.22 -4.22
N GLN A 363 -7.57 -18.89 -4.72
CA GLN A 363 -6.40 -18.64 -3.87
C GLN A 363 -6.65 -17.45 -2.92
N LEU A 364 -7.21 -16.35 -3.42
CA LEU A 364 -7.57 -15.18 -2.60
C LEU A 364 -8.62 -15.52 -1.53
N LEU A 365 -9.64 -16.32 -1.88
CA LEU A 365 -10.62 -16.82 -0.91
C LEU A 365 -9.97 -17.63 0.21
N ARG A 366 -9.03 -18.53 -0.14
CA ARG A 366 -8.26 -19.33 0.83
C ARG A 366 -7.39 -18.46 1.73
N ASP A 367 -6.75 -17.44 1.17
CA ASP A 367 -5.86 -16.54 1.90
C ASP A 367 -6.65 -15.71 2.91
N ASN A 368 -7.83 -15.19 2.52
CA ASN A 368 -8.76 -14.53 3.43
C ASN A 368 -9.22 -15.46 4.56
N LEU A 369 -9.64 -16.70 4.24
CA LEU A 369 -10.03 -17.68 5.25
C LEU A 369 -8.91 -17.96 6.26
N THR A 370 -7.67 -18.08 5.78
CA THR A 370 -6.50 -18.31 6.64
C THR A 370 -6.23 -17.11 7.55
N LEU A 371 -6.39 -15.89 7.04
CA LEU A 371 -6.22 -14.66 7.81
C LEU A 371 -7.31 -14.52 8.90
N TRP A 372 -8.56 -14.75 8.55
CA TRP A 372 -9.70 -14.59 9.46
C TRP A 372 -9.74 -15.68 10.54
N THR A 373 -9.36 -16.91 10.20
CA THR A 373 -9.32 -18.01 11.19
C THR A 373 -8.07 -18.01 12.07
N SER A 374 -6.95 -17.43 11.61
CA SER A 374 -5.75 -17.27 12.44
C SER A 374 -5.89 -16.15 13.48
N SER A 375 -6.58 -15.06 13.14
CA SER A 375 -6.90 -13.97 14.08
C SER A 375 -7.93 -14.38 15.15
N GLU A 376 -8.83 -15.30 14.85
CA GLU A 376 -9.72 -15.93 15.85
C GLU A 376 -8.97 -16.85 16.83
N ALA A 377 -7.91 -17.53 16.39
CA ALA A 377 -7.08 -18.38 17.25
C ALA A 377 -6.25 -17.57 18.28
N GLU A 378 -5.84 -16.34 17.92
CA GLU A 378 -5.14 -15.42 18.83
C GLU A 378 -6.09 -14.73 19.83
N THR A 379 -7.35 -14.49 19.44
CA THR A 379 -8.35 -13.91 20.34
C THR A 379 -8.98 -14.94 21.29
N SER A 380 -9.05 -16.21 20.89
CA SER A 380 -9.56 -17.32 21.73
C SER A 380 -8.54 -17.87 22.74
N THR A 381 -7.23 -17.66 22.51
CA THR A 381 -6.17 -18.00 23.49
C THR A 381 -6.00 -16.97 24.61
N ALA A 382 -6.53 -15.75 24.45
CA ALA A 382 -6.61 -14.75 25.53
C ALA A 382 -7.83 -14.94 26.46
N GLY A 383 -8.77 -15.85 26.13
CA GLY A 383 -10.02 -16.08 26.87
C GLY A 383 -9.99 -17.25 27.87
N GLN A 384 -8.87 -17.96 28.00
CA GLN A 384 -8.69 -19.02 29.03
C GLN A 384 -7.62 -18.61 30.05
N ALA A 385 -7.80 -17.46 30.69
CA ALA A 385 -7.26 -17.26 32.03
C ALA A 385 -8.23 -17.95 33.00
N GLU A 386 -7.72 -18.94 33.74
CA GLU A 386 -8.44 -19.64 34.80
C GLU A 386 -9.26 -18.67 35.67
N ALA A 387 -10.54 -19.00 35.86
CA ALA A 387 -11.36 -18.33 36.85
C ALA A 387 -10.64 -18.36 38.22
N PRO A 388 -10.54 -17.22 38.94
CA PRO A 388 -9.94 -17.22 40.27
C PRO A 388 -10.76 -18.13 41.18
N LYS A 389 -10.09 -19.11 41.81
CA LYS A 389 -10.67 -19.86 42.92
C LYS A 389 -11.13 -18.87 43.98
N GLU A 390 -12.41 -18.95 44.35
CA GLU A 390 -12.96 -18.26 45.52
C GLU A 390 -12.17 -18.65 46.77
N ASP A 391 -11.58 -17.65 47.43
CA ASP A 391 -11.02 -17.78 48.76
C ASP A 391 -12.15 -18.04 49.78
N ALA A 392 -12.09 -19.21 50.42
CA ALA A 392 -12.90 -19.51 51.60
C ALA A 392 -12.49 -18.60 52.77
N PRO A 393 -13.43 -18.13 53.62
CA PRO A 393 -13.10 -17.24 54.72
C PRO A 393 -12.36 -18.00 55.82
N ALA A 394 -11.25 -17.41 56.28
CA ALA A 394 -10.45 -17.90 57.39
C ALA A 394 -11.26 -17.94 58.70
N ALA A 395 -11.20 -19.08 59.37
CA ALA A 395 -11.78 -19.31 60.69
C ALA A 395 -11.15 -18.40 61.75
N ALA A 396 -11.99 -17.62 62.43
CA ALA A 396 -11.63 -16.88 63.62
C ALA A 396 -11.57 -17.83 64.83
N THR A 397 -10.43 -17.82 65.51
CA THR A 397 -10.13 -18.51 66.76
C THR A 397 -10.98 -18.01 67.92
N GLU A 398 -11.59 -18.93 68.66
CA GLU A 398 -12.23 -18.73 69.96
C GLU A 398 -11.18 -18.49 71.07
N GLU A 399 -11.45 -17.51 71.95
CA GLU A 399 -10.96 -17.45 73.33
C GLU A 399 -11.92 -16.58 74.17
N PRO A 400 -11.92 -16.65 75.52
CA PRO A 400 -12.95 -17.36 76.28
C PRO A 400 -13.92 -16.44 77.05
N ALA A 401 -15.07 -17.02 77.40
CA ALA A 401 -16.17 -16.37 78.12
C ALA A 401 -15.84 -16.06 79.60
N ALA A 402 -16.18 -14.83 80.02
CA ALA A 402 -16.28 -14.42 81.42
C ALA A 402 -17.73 -14.59 81.94
N PRO A 403 -17.93 -14.83 83.25
CA PRO A 403 -19.20 -15.32 83.79
C PRO A 403 -20.21 -14.20 84.03
N ALA A 404 -21.48 -14.44 83.68
CA ALA A 404 -22.60 -13.59 84.02
C ALA A 404 -23.36 -14.14 85.24
N GLU A 405 -23.61 -13.24 86.18
CA GLU A 405 -24.29 -13.44 87.46
C GLU A 405 -25.72 -13.99 87.33
N GLU A 406 -26.08 -14.83 88.30
CA GLU A 406 -27.44 -15.25 88.60
C GLU A 406 -28.35 -14.06 88.97
N PRO A 407 -29.61 -14.04 88.51
CA PRO A 407 -30.68 -13.40 89.25
C PRO A 407 -31.45 -14.44 90.08
N LYS A 408 -31.65 -14.08 91.34
CA LYS A 408 -32.42 -14.77 92.37
C LYS A 408 -33.85 -15.10 91.93
N ALA A 409 -34.23 -16.33 92.27
CA ALA A 409 -35.51 -16.85 92.76
C ALA A 409 -36.73 -15.90 92.76
N GLU A 410 -37.84 -16.40 92.19
CA GLU A 410 -38.91 -17.06 92.98
C GLU A 410 -39.59 -18.16 92.16
#